data_AF-A0A239B2W9-F1
#
_entry.id   AF-A0A239B2W9-F1
#
_cell.length_a   1.000
_cell.length_b   1.000
_cell.length_c   1.000
_cell.angle_alpha   90.00
_cell.angle_beta   90.00
_cell.angle_gamma   90.00
#
_symmetry.space_group_name_H-M   'P 1'
#
loop_
_entity.id
_entity.type
_entity.pdbx_description
1 polymer ?
#
loop_
_entity_poly.entity_id
_entity_poly.type
_entity_poly.pdbx_seq_one_letter_code
_entity_poly.pdbx_strand_id
1 'polypeptide(L)'
;MSVRRLLGTAVAMAAAAAGLRAVTPDLSAVTGAGPDLQRAVDTAGADTVLLAAVAVLAWAAWLWGALGLTVTALSALPGVAGALARALTRCVLPASARRAAAVALGVGLVTGGPLLAGCSTTPDPPAAVVLAASAQQPVADWPAPPPVPADRPTAPAGTGPVTDWPAPAAGEHVVLRGDCLWDIAAADLARRTGGTPTDAGVAAAVAAWWQANAAVIGPDPDLLLPGQVLRPPPAS
;
A
#
# COMPACT_ATOMS: atom_id res chain seq x y z
N MET A 1 3.01 -14.19 24.83
CA MET A 1 1.59 -14.36 25.21
C MET A 1 1.49 -15.45 26.27
N SER A 2 0.64 -15.31 27.28
CA SER A 2 0.39 -16.41 28.21
C SER A 2 -0.40 -17.53 27.52
N VAL A 3 -0.09 -18.79 27.83
CA VAL A 3 -0.78 -19.98 27.27
C VAL A 3 -2.30 -19.89 27.41
N ARG A 4 -2.78 -19.29 28.51
CA ARG A 4 -4.21 -19.05 28.76
C ARG A 4 -4.86 -18.10 27.74
N ARG A 5 -4.17 -17.04 27.31
CA ARG A 5 -4.67 -16.14 26.26
C ARG A 5 -4.77 -16.83 24.91
N LEU A 6 -3.79 -17.68 24.60
CA LEU A 6 -3.73 -18.40 23.32
C LEU A 6 -4.83 -19.47 23.21
N LEU A 7 -5.08 -20.20 24.31
CA LEU A 7 -6.23 -21.11 24.43
C LEU A 7 -7.56 -20.35 24.31
N GLY A 8 -7.70 -19.21 24.98
CA GLY A 8 -8.91 -18.37 24.87
C GLY A 8 -9.19 -17.92 23.44
N THR A 9 -8.17 -17.48 22.69
CA THR A 9 -8.32 -17.08 21.28
C THR A 9 -8.64 -18.26 20.36
N ALA A 10 -8.05 -19.44 20.62
CA ALA A 10 -8.34 -20.64 19.84
C ALA A 10 -9.79 -21.12 20.04
N VAL A 11 -10.28 -21.11 21.28
CA VAL A 11 -11.67 -21.43 21.60
C VAL A 11 -12.63 -20.41 20.96
N ALA A 12 -12.31 -19.12 21.01
CA ALA A 12 -13.11 -18.09 20.36
C ALA A 12 -13.17 -18.27 18.83
N MET A 13 -12.05 -18.61 18.20
CA MET A 13 -12.01 -18.93 16.76
C MET A 13 -12.82 -20.18 16.42
N ALA A 14 -12.74 -21.23 17.24
CA ALA A 14 -13.54 -22.44 17.04
C ALA A 14 -15.05 -22.16 17.19
N ALA A 15 -15.44 -21.34 18.18
CA ALA A 15 -16.83 -20.91 18.34
C ALA A 15 -17.31 -20.06 17.15
N ALA A 16 -16.47 -19.16 16.63
CA ALA A 16 -16.78 -18.39 15.43
C ALA A 16 -16.96 -19.29 14.20
N ALA A 17 -16.10 -20.31 14.00
CA ALA A 17 -16.28 -21.29 12.94
C ALA A 17 -17.56 -22.12 13.10
N ALA A 18 -17.92 -22.51 14.31
CA ALA A 18 -19.17 -23.22 14.58
C ALA A 18 -20.40 -22.35 14.28
N GLY A 19 -20.37 -21.07 14.68
CA GLY A 19 -21.42 -20.11 14.33
C GLY A 19 -21.52 -19.90 12.82
N LEU A 20 -20.38 -19.78 12.14
CA LEU A 20 -20.35 -19.62 10.70
C LEU A 20 -20.88 -20.86 9.97
N ARG A 21 -20.52 -22.07 10.41
CA ARG A 21 -21.11 -23.34 9.94
C ARG A 21 -22.63 -23.36 10.09
N ALA A 22 -23.16 -22.87 11.21
CA ALA A 22 -24.60 -22.89 11.49
C ALA A 22 -25.39 -21.89 10.62
N VAL A 23 -24.76 -20.77 10.24
CA VAL A 23 -25.38 -19.72 9.40
C VAL A 23 -25.14 -19.95 7.91
N THR A 24 -24.14 -20.75 7.52
CA THR A 24 -23.84 -21.05 6.12
C THR A 24 -24.98 -21.91 5.52
N PRO A 25 -25.73 -21.41 4.53
CA PRO A 25 -26.78 -22.18 3.87
C PRO A 25 -26.18 -23.34 3.06
N ASP A 26 -26.97 -24.37 2.74
CA ASP A 26 -26.52 -25.45 1.86
C ASP A 26 -26.25 -24.93 0.45
N LEU A 27 -24.98 -24.91 0.06
CA LEU A 27 -24.50 -24.35 -1.21
C LEU A 27 -24.54 -25.36 -2.36
N SER A 28 -25.04 -26.58 -2.12
CA SER A 28 -25.08 -27.67 -3.10
C SER A 28 -25.73 -27.25 -4.42
N ALA A 29 -26.83 -26.49 -4.36
CA ALA A 29 -27.55 -25.98 -5.54
C ALA A 29 -26.71 -25.01 -6.40
N VAL A 30 -25.88 -24.17 -5.78
CA VAL A 30 -25.02 -23.19 -6.49
C VAL A 30 -23.79 -23.89 -7.08
N THR A 31 -23.22 -24.86 -6.36
CA THR A 31 -22.05 -25.61 -6.85
C THR A 31 -22.34 -26.50 -8.06
N GLY A 32 -23.60 -26.93 -8.23
CA GLY A 32 -24.03 -27.74 -9.39
C GLY A 32 -24.19 -26.94 -10.69
N ALA A 33 -24.32 -25.60 -10.63
CA ALA A 33 -24.50 -24.75 -11.80
C ALA A 33 -23.21 -24.55 -12.63
N GLY A 34 -22.05 -24.87 -12.05
CA GLY A 34 -20.74 -24.68 -12.70
C GLY A 34 -20.25 -23.22 -12.63
N PRO A 35 -19.26 -22.83 -13.46
CA PRO A 35 -18.68 -21.48 -13.44
C PRO A 35 -19.59 -20.40 -14.06
N ASP A 36 -20.74 -20.78 -14.60
CA ASP A 36 -21.68 -19.84 -15.22
C ASP A 36 -22.58 -19.18 -14.15
N LEU A 37 -22.14 -18.01 -13.69
CA LEU A 37 -22.83 -17.25 -12.65
C LEU A 37 -24.24 -16.82 -13.08
N GLN A 38 -24.45 -16.54 -14.37
CA GLN A 38 -25.74 -16.11 -14.87
C GLN A 38 -26.76 -17.24 -14.76
N ARG A 39 -26.37 -18.45 -15.18
CA ARG A 39 -27.19 -19.65 -15.03
C ARG A 39 -27.51 -19.98 -13.57
N ALA A 40 -26.57 -19.75 -12.66
CA ALA A 40 -26.78 -19.94 -11.22
C ALA A 40 -27.82 -18.96 -10.66
N VAL A 41 -27.77 -17.68 -11.07
CA VAL A 41 -28.77 -16.66 -10.68
C VAL A 41 -30.15 -17.01 -11.25
N ASP A 42 -30.22 -17.42 -12.52
CA ASP A 42 -31.47 -17.76 -13.19
C ASP A 42 -32.16 -19.00 -12.59
N THR A 43 -31.40 -19.93 -12.01
CA THR A 43 -31.93 -21.20 -11.47
C THR A 43 -32.13 -21.19 -9.95
N ALA A 44 -31.20 -20.59 -9.20
CA ALA A 44 -31.23 -20.57 -7.73
C ALA A 44 -31.73 -19.25 -7.13
N GLY A 45 -31.86 -18.20 -7.96
CA GLY A 45 -32.24 -16.86 -7.53
C GLY A 45 -31.07 -16.01 -7.05
N ALA A 46 -31.17 -14.69 -7.27
CA ALA A 46 -30.12 -13.73 -6.92
C ALA A 46 -29.80 -13.70 -5.42
N ASP A 47 -30.82 -13.78 -4.56
CA ASP A 47 -30.64 -13.77 -3.10
C ASP A 47 -29.81 -14.96 -2.61
N THR A 48 -30.05 -16.14 -3.17
CA THR A 48 -29.30 -17.37 -2.84
C THR A 48 -27.84 -17.26 -3.25
N VAL A 49 -27.57 -16.74 -4.45
CA VAL A 49 -26.20 -16.52 -4.95
C VAL A 49 -25.48 -15.47 -4.11
N LEU A 50 -26.17 -14.41 -3.70
CA LEU A 50 -25.62 -13.38 -2.82
C LEU A 50 -25.27 -13.96 -1.44
N LEU A 51 -26.18 -14.71 -0.81
CA LEU A 51 -25.92 -15.36 0.49
C LEU A 51 -24.75 -16.35 0.41
N ALA A 52 -24.65 -17.10 -0.70
CA ALA A 52 -23.52 -17.99 -0.97
C ALA A 52 -22.20 -17.22 -1.06
N ALA A 53 -22.16 -16.12 -1.82
CA ALA A 53 -20.97 -15.28 -1.94
C ALA A 53 -20.56 -14.66 -0.59
N VAL A 54 -21.52 -14.17 0.19
CA VAL A 54 -21.28 -13.63 1.53
C VAL A 54 -20.74 -14.70 2.47
N ALA A 55 -21.29 -15.92 2.43
CA ALA A 55 -20.79 -17.03 3.24
C ALA A 55 -19.35 -17.41 2.87
N VAL A 56 -19.02 -17.47 1.57
CA VAL A 56 -17.65 -17.72 1.09
C VAL A 56 -16.68 -16.64 1.57
N LEU A 57 -17.07 -15.36 1.45
CA LEU A 57 -16.25 -14.24 1.94
C LEU A 57 -16.04 -14.30 3.46
N ALA A 58 -17.07 -14.66 4.22
CA ALA A 58 -16.96 -14.80 5.67
C ALA A 58 -16.02 -15.94 6.07
N TRP A 59 -16.07 -17.08 5.36
CA TRP A 59 -15.13 -18.18 5.55
C TRP A 59 -13.70 -17.79 5.19
N ALA A 60 -13.51 -17.08 4.09
CA ALA A 60 -12.20 -16.57 3.68
C ALA A 60 -11.61 -15.61 4.73
N ALA A 61 -12.41 -14.68 5.24
CA ALA A 61 -12.00 -13.75 6.29
C ALA A 61 -11.66 -14.48 7.61
N TRP A 62 -12.46 -15.48 7.99
CA TRP A 62 -12.18 -16.31 9.17
C TRP A 62 -10.88 -17.12 9.00
N LEU A 63 -10.69 -17.77 7.85
CA LEU A 63 -9.47 -18.53 7.51
C LEU A 63 -8.23 -17.64 7.57
N TRP A 64 -8.33 -16.41 7.05
CA TRP A 64 -7.27 -15.43 7.11
C TRP A 64 -6.90 -15.06 8.55
N GLY A 65 -7.90 -14.78 9.40
CA GLY A 65 -7.69 -14.51 10.82
C GLY A 65 -7.08 -15.70 11.56
N ALA A 66 -7.55 -16.91 11.29
CA ALA A 66 -7.02 -18.15 11.84
C ALA A 66 -5.55 -18.37 11.43
N LEU A 67 -5.20 -18.10 10.16
CA LEU A 67 -3.83 -18.17 9.67
C LEU A 67 -2.91 -17.16 10.38
N GLY A 68 -3.35 -15.93 10.57
CA GLY A 68 -2.60 -14.93 11.34
C GLY A 68 -2.36 -15.37 12.79
N LEU A 69 -3.37 -15.99 13.41
CA LEU A 69 -3.28 -16.53 14.77
C LEU A 69 -2.31 -17.72 14.86
N THR A 70 -2.31 -18.64 13.90
CA THR A 70 -1.38 -19.79 13.88
C THR A 70 0.06 -19.32 13.69
N VAL A 71 0.31 -18.37 12.79
CA VAL A 71 1.64 -17.75 12.61
C VAL A 71 2.11 -17.07 13.90
N THR A 72 1.21 -16.36 14.58
CA THR A 72 1.50 -15.71 15.87
C THR A 72 1.81 -16.75 16.96
N ALA A 73 1.05 -17.84 17.00
CA ALA A 73 1.25 -18.93 17.96
C ALA A 73 2.58 -19.66 17.73
N LEU A 74 2.92 -19.96 16.47
CA LEU A 74 4.20 -20.56 16.08
C LEU A 74 5.40 -19.68 16.46
N SER A 75 5.24 -18.35 16.36
CA SER A 75 6.27 -17.39 16.73
C SER A 75 6.51 -17.29 18.25
N ALA A 76 5.56 -17.77 19.06
CA ALA A 76 5.64 -17.74 20.53
C ALA A 76 6.28 -19.01 21.13
N LEU A 77 6.56 -20.04 20.34
CA LEU A 77 7.22 -21.27 20.80
C LEU A 77 8.75 -21.05 20.87
N PRO A 78 9.40 -21.22 22.04
CA PRO A 78 10.85 -21.10 22.16
C PRO A 78 11.57 -22.31 21.55
N GLY A 79 12.58 -22.07 20.72
CA GLY A 79 13.34 -23.10 19.97
C GLY A 79 13.27 -22.88 18.47
N VAL A 80 13.66 -23.88 17.66
CA VAL A 80 13.86 -23.85 16.17
C VAL A 80 12.74 -23.11 15.38
N ALA A 81 11.52 -23.05 15.91
CA ALA A 81 10.40 -22.24 15.41
C ALA A 81 10.68 -20.73 15.36
N GLY A 82 11.44 -20.15 16.30
CA GLY A 82 11.84 -18.74 16.29
C GLY A 82 12.88 -18.38 15.22
N ALA A 83 13.73 -19.34 14.85
CA ALA A 83 14.68 -19.20 13.74
C ALA A 83 13.96 -19.30 12.38
N LEU A 84 13.02 -20.25 12.26
CA LEU A 84 12.12 -20.37 11.11
C LEU A 84 11.20 -19.16 10.96
N ALA A 85 10.67 -18.60 12.05
CA ALA A 85 9.88 -17.37 12.03
C ALA A 85 10.71 -16.15 11.58
N ARG A 86 11.99 -16.04 11.97
CA ARG A 86 12.92 -15.00 11.48
C ARG A 86 13.30 -15.17 10.00
N ALA A 87 13.45 -16.41 9.54
CA ALA A 87 13.69 -16.71 8.13
C ALA A 87 12.44 -16.41 7.27
N LEU A 88 11.26 -16.84 7.73
CA LEU A 88 9.99 -16.57 7.06
C LEU A 88 9.61 -15.10 7.09
N THR A 89 9.87 -14.36 8.16
CA THR A 89 9.65 -12.89 8.17
C THR A 89 10.59 -12.15 7.24
N ARG A 90 11.80 -12.64 6.99
CA ARG A 90 12.69 -12.06 5.96
C ARG A 90 12.24 -12.39 4.52
N CYS A 91 11.60 -13.54 4.31
CA CYS A 91 11.06 -13.92 2.99
C CYS A 91 9.64 -13.39 2.72
N VAL A 92 8.81 -13.21 3.74
CA VAL A 92 7.36 -12.91 3.63
C VAL A 92 7.05 -11.44 3.96
N LEU A 93 8.02 -10.66 4.40
CA LEU A 93 7.96 -9.19 4.34
C LEU A 93 8.90 -8.66 3.24
N PRO A 94 8.63 -8.89 1.94
CA PRO A 94 9.06 -7.89 0.98
C PRO A 94 8.31 -6.59 1.37
N ALA A 95 9.04 -5.48 1.49
CA ALA A 95 8.51 -4.19 1.89
C ALA A 95 7.27 -3.74 1.06
N SER A 96 7.10 -4.31 -0.13
CA SER A 96 5.94 -4.17 -1.00
C SER A 96 4.62 -4.60 -0.36
N ALA A 97 4.59 -5.67 0.45
CA ALA A 97 3.35 -6.13 1.10
C ALA A 97 2.89 -5.19 2.22
N ARG A 98 3.83 -4.57 2.94
CA ARG A 98 3.53 -3.51 3.92
C ARG A 98 2.99 -2.25 3.25
N ARG A 99 3.56 -1.87 2.10
CA ARG A 99 3.07 -0.74 1.30
C ARG A 99 1.69 -1.01 0.72
N ALA A 100 1.44 -2.22 0.20
CA ALA A 100 0.13 -2.60 -0.32
C ALA A 100 -0.95 -2.63 0.77
N ALA A 101 -0.63 -3.13 1.98
CA ALA A 101 -1.55 -3.12 3.11
C ALA A 101 -1.83 -1.69 3.62
N ALA A 102 -0.82 -0.81 3.65
CA ALA A 102 -1.00 0.59 4.02
C ALA A 102 -1.84 1.37 3.00
N VAL A 103 -1.64 1.09 1.70
CA VAL A 103 -2.44 1.67 0.62
C VAL A 103 -3.88 1.14 0.67
N ALA A 104 -4.08 -0.17 0.87
CA ALA A 104 -5.41 -0.75 0.99
C ALA A 104 -6.19 -0.21 2.22
N LEU A 105 -5.51 -0.03 3.36
CA LEU A 105 -6.10 0.57 4.56
C LEU A 105 -6.39 2.07 4.35
N GLY A 106 -5.49 2.81 3.69
CA GLY A 106 -5.69 4.21 3.34
C GLY A 106 -6.84 4.42 2.36
N VAL A 107 -6.95 3.57 1.33
CA VAL A 107 -8.06 3.57 0.38
C VAL A 107 -9.37 3.19 1.07
N GLY A 108 -9.36 2.19 1.96
CA GLY A 108 -10.54 1.79 2.73
C GLY A 108 -11.06 2.87 3.70
N LEU A 109 -10.18 3.70 4.26
CA LEU A 109 -10.56 4.85 5.10
C LEU A 109 -11.07 6.05 4.28
N VAL A 110 -10.62 6.19 3.03
CA VAL A 110 -11.05 7.26 2.12
C VAL A 110 -12.37 6.92 1.41
N THR A 111 -12.63 5.64 1.10
CA THR A 111 -13.88 5.19 0.47
C THR A 111 -14.94 4.76 1.49
N GLY A 112 -14.52 4.30 2.66
CA GLY A 112 -15.39 3.93 3.78
C GLY A 112 -15.49 5.05 4.82
N GLY A 113 -16.26 6.09 4.52
CA GLY A 113 -16.75 7.00 5.56
C GLY A 113 -17.53 6.22 6.63
N PRO A 114 -17.64 6.73 7.89
CA PRO A 114 -18.27 5.97 8.97
C PRO A 114 -19.77 5.87 8.74
N LEU A 115 -20.22 4.77 8.13
CA LEU A 115 -21.61 4.33 8.23
C LEU A 115 -21.79 3.62 9.57
N LEU A 116 -21.73 4.41 10.65
CA LEU A 116 -22.34 4.01 11.90
C LEU A 116 -23.85 4.05 11.73
N ALA A 117 -24.44 2.87 11.87
CA ALA A 117 -25.86 2.61 11.83
C ALA A 117 -26.66 3.58 12.73
N GLY A 118 -27.61 4.29 12.13
CA GLY A 118 -28.80 4.80 12.80
C GLY A 118 -30.02 4.02 12.30
N CYS A 119 -30.55 3.14 13.14
CA CYS A 119 -31.79 2.41 12.87
C CYS A 119 -32.99 3.37 12.91
N SER A 120 -33.74 3.52 11.81
CA SER A 120 -35.17 3.86 11.85
C SER A 120 -35.86 3.54 10.52
N THR A 121 -36.75 2.55 10.60
CA THR A 121 -37.99 2.27 9.83
C THR A 121 -38.42 3.16 8.64
N THR A 122 -38.64 2.48 7.50
CA THR A 122 -39.42 2.69 6.23
C THR A 122 -40.72 3.56 6.30
N PRO A 123 -41.35 4.05 5.17
CA PRO A 123 -41.17 3.73 3.72
C PRO A 123 -41.25 4.90 2.67
N ASP A 124 -41.01 4.51 1.40
CA ASP A 124 -41.40 5.10 0.07
C ASP A 124 -40.47 6.14 -0.63
N PRO A 125 -40.04 5.92 -1.90
CA PRO A 125 -39.27 6.89 -2.68
C PRO A 125 -40.08 7.56 -3.81
N PRO A 126 -39.95 8.87 -4.02
CA PRO A 126 -39.97 9.43 -5.37
C PRO A 126 -38.55 9.64 -5.88
N ALA A 127 -38.36 9.29 -7.15
CA ALA A 127 -37.12 9.43 -7.90
C ALA A 127 -36.47 10.81 -7.72
N ALA A 128 -35.22 10.84 -7.24
CA ALA A 128 -34.36 12.01 -7.30
C ALA A 128 -33.19 11.74 -8.25
N VAL A 129 -33.27 12.43 -9.39
CA VAL A 129 -32.22 12.53 -10.41
C VAL A 129 -30.93 13.02 -9.76
N VAL A 130 -29.87 12.22 -9.81
CA VAL A 130 -28.52 12.68 -9.45
C VAL A 130 -27.94 13.42 -10.64
N LEU A 131 -28.11 14.74 -10.67
CA LEU A 131 -27.29 15.64 -11.48
C LEU A 131 -25.87 15.61 -10.92
N ALA A 132 -24.93 15.07 -11.69
CA ALA A 132 -23.51 15.21 -11.45
C ALA A 132 -23.12 16.69 -11.64
N ALA A 133 -23.16 17.47 -10.55
CA ALA A 133 -22.57 18.79 -10.52
C ALA A 133 -21.08 18.66 -10.17
N SER A 134 -20.23 18.83 -11.19
CA SER A 134 -18.80 19.04 -11.04
C SER A 134 -18.55 20.35 -10.27
N ALA A 135 -18.41 20.26 -8.95
CA ALA A 135 -17.93 21.37 -8.13
C ALA A 135 -16.39 21.45 -8.24
N GLN A 136 -15.91 22.23 -9.20
CA GLN A 136 -14.58 22.83 -9.10
C GLN A 136 -14.55 23.69 -7.83
N GLN A 137 -13.72 23.29 -6.88
CA GLN A 137 -13.47 24.13 -5.69
C GLN A 137 -12.72 25.40 -6.12
N PRO A 138 -13.09 26.59 -5.62
CA PRO A 138 -12.32 27.81 -5.85
C PRO A 138 -10.96 27.70 -5.17
N VAL A 139 -9.90 28.01 -5.92
CA VAL A 139 -8.55 28.26 -5.41
C VAL A 139 -8.63 29.41 -4.40
N ALA A 140 -7.98 29.25 -3.25
CA ALA A 140 -7.86 30.31 -2.25
C ALA A 140 -7.13 31.53 -2.83
N ASP A 141 -7.79 32.69 -2.79
CA ASP A 141 -7.20 33.98 -3.14
C ASP A 141 -6.06 34.31 -2.16
N TRP A 142 -4.82 34.27 -2.66
CA TRP A 142 -3.67 34.83 -1.95
C TRP A 142 -3.65 36.35 -2.15
N PRO A 143 -3.51 37.16 -1.08
CA PRO A 143 -3.47 38.61 -1.24
C PRO A 143 -2.24 39.02 -2.07
N ALA A 144 -2.49 39.81 -3.13
CA ALA A 144 -1.45 40.37 -3.96
C ALA A 144 -0.45 41.20 -3.12
N PRO A 145 0.87 41.10 -3.36
CA PRO A 145 1.83 41.93 -2.65
C PRO A 145 1.62 43.41 -3.02
N PRO A 146 1.74 44.35 -2.06
CA PRO A 146 1.64 45.78 -2.35
C PRO A 146 2.79 46.23 -3.25
N PRO A 147 2.58 47.27 -4.10
CA PRO A 147 3.63 47.81 -4.94
C PRO A 147 4.75 48.40 -4.08
N VAL A 148 5.98 47.89 -4.29
CA VAL A 148 7.18 48.33 -3.58
C VAL A 148 7.62 49.70 -4.13
N PRO A 149 7.89 50.72 -3.29
CA PRO A 149 8.45 51.99 -3.75
C PRO A 149 9.82 51.79 -4.41
N ALA A 150 10.07 52.53 -5.48
CA ALA A 150 11.22 52.40 -6.37
C ALA A 150 12.54 53.00 -5.83
N ASP A 151 12.84 52.82 -4.53
CA ASP A 151 14.09 53.30 -3.91
C ASP A 151 14.75 52.21 -3.06
N ARG A 152 15.09 51.08 -3.70
CA ARG A 152 16.01 50.11 -3.11
C ARG A 152 17.42 50.37 -3.67
N PRO A 153 18.46 50.58 -2.83
CA PRO A 153 19.82 50.72 -3.30
C PRO A 153 20.20 49.51 -4.16
N THR A 154 20.72 49.78 -5.34
CA THR A 154 21.14 48.79 -6.33
C THR A 154 22.15 47.84 -5.69
N ALA A 155 21.69 46.66 -5.28
CA ALA A 155 22.61 45.56 -5.00
C ALA A 155 23.34 45.25 -6.31
N PRO A 156 24.68 45.15 -6.31
CA PRO A 156 25.39 44.83 -7.54
C PRO A 156 24.89 43.48 -8.05
N ALA A 157 24.53 43.44 -9.33
CA ALA A 157 24.16 42.24 -10.04
C ALA A 157 25.35 41.27 -10.01
N GLY A 158 25.37 40.39 -9.01
CA GLY A 158 26.27 39.25 -8.97
C GLY A 158 25.78 38.19 -9.94
N THR A 159 26.11 38.32 -11.21
CA THR A 159 26.07 37.22 -12.20
C THR A 159 27.27 36.28 -12.05
N GLY A 160 27.67 36.01 -10.80
CA GLY A 160 28.60 34.94 -10.48
C GLY A 160 27.80 33.70 -10.02
N PRO A 161 28.20 32.48 -10.38
CA PRO A 161 27.66 31.30 -9.71
C PRO A 161 27.88 31.47 -8.20
N VAL A 162 26.91 31.07 -7.39
CA VAL A 162 27.12 30.87 -5.96
C VAL A 162 28.12 29.70 -5.85
N THR A 163 29.42 30.00 -5.86
CA THR A 163 30.50 29.01 -6.05
C THR A 163 30.86 28.19 -4.80
N ASP A 164 30.15 28.39 -3.69
CA ASP A 164 30.56 27.79 -2.41
C ASP A 164 29.82 26.51 -2.04
N TRP A 165 28.90 26.01 -2.89
CA TRP A 165 28.38 24.65 -2.72
C TRP A 165 29.23 23.67 -3.53
N PRO A 166 29.86 22.65 -2.91
CA PRO A 166 30.54 21.62 -3.67
C PRO A 166 29.52 20.94 -4.58
N ALA A 167 29.69 21.13 -5.90
CA ALA A 167 28.89 20.43 -6.88
C ALA A 167 29.14 18.91 -6.71
N PRO A 168 28.09 18.08 -6.71
CA PRO A 168 28.25 16.63 -6.71
C PRO A 168 29.15 16.22 -7.87
N ALA A 169 30.01 15.23 -7.66
CA ALA A 169 30.86 14.72 -8.74
C ALA A 169 29.98 14.19 -9.88
N ALA A 170 30.51 14.16 -11.11
CA ALA A 170 29.74 13.78 -12.29
C ALA A 170 29.03 12.43 -12.10
N GLY A 171 27.69 12.46 -12.08
CA GLY A 171 26.83 11.29 -11.91
C GLY A 171 26.37 11.01 -10.47
N GLU A 172 26.86 11.76 -9.47
CA GLU A 172 26.33 11.70 -8.10
C GLU A 172 24.92 12.30 -8.04
N HIS A 173 24.02 11.65 -7.32
CA HIS A 173 22.64 12.09 -7.12
C HIS A 173 22.42 12.50 -5.67
N VAL A 174 22.01 13.74 -5.44
CA VAL A 174 21.60 14.20 -4.11
C VAL A 174 20.13 13.87 -3.92
N VAL A 175 19.82 13.04 -2.93
CA VAL A 175 18.44 12.64 -2.60
C VAL A 175 17.62 13.85 -2.18
N LEU A 176 16.51 14.08 -2.86
CA LEU A 176 15.52 15.09 -2.53
C LEU A 176 14.30 14.45 -1.83
N ARG A 177 13.46 15.29 -1.23
CA ARG A 177 12.23 14.81 -0.58
C ARG A 177 11.27 14.25 -1.63
N GLY A 178 10.94 12.96 -1.50
CA GLY A 178 10.06 12.24 -2.42
C GLY A 178 10.81 11.34 -3.41
N ASP A 179 12.14 11.43 -3.46
CA ASP A 179 12.94 10.52 -4.27
C ASP A 179 12.82 9.08 -3.75
N CYS A 180 12.77 8.14 -4.69
CA CYS A 180 12.92 6.72 -4.40
C CYS A 180 14.03 6.12 -5.24
N LEU A 181 14.65 5.04 -4.73
CA LEU A 181 15.80 4.42 -5.40
C LEU A 181 15.47 3.87 -6.78
N TRP A 182 14.21 3.46 -6.98
CA TRP A 182 13.69 2.99 -8.26
C TRP A 182 13.74 4.07 -9.33
N ASP A 183 13.21 5.26 -9.04
CA ASP A 183 13.16 6.36 -10.01
C ASP A 183 14.55 6.89 -10.33
N ILE A 184 15.43 6.97 -9.33
CA ILE A 184 16.83 7.36 -9.52
C ILE A 184 17.53 6.36 -10.47
N ALA A 185 17.39 5.06 -10.20
CA ALA A 185 18.00 4.03 -11.02
C ALA A 185 17.40 3.95 -12.42
N ALA A 186 16.07 4.13 -12.56
CA ALA A 186 15.38 4.15 -13.84
C ALA A 186 15.83 5.35 -14.70
N ALA A 187 15.91 6.54 -14.10
CA ALA A 187 16.37 7.75 -14.78
C ALA A 187 17.83 7.61 -15.22
N ASP A 188 18.69 7.04 -14.36
CA ASP A 188 20.08 6.75 -14.71
C ASP A 188 20.20 5.74 -15.86
N LEU A 189 19.45 4.63 -15.78
CA LEU A 189 19.46 3.60 -16.80
C LEU A 189 18.98 4.15 -18.15
N ALA A 190 17.90 4.94 -18.15
CA ALA A 190 17.39 5.61 -19.34
C ALA A 190 18.41 6.56 -19.97
N ARG A 191 19.13 7.36 -19.15
CA ARG A 191 20.21 8.24 -19.64
C ARG A 191 21.33 7.46 -20.30
N ARG A 192 21.74 6.32 -19.73
CA ARG A 192 22.86 5.51 -20.24
C ARG A 192 22.51 4.68 -21.47
N THR A 193 21.28 4.17 -21.57
CA THR A 193 20.84 3.36 -22.72
C THR A 193 20.16 4.17 -23.82
N GLY A 194 19.74 5.41 -23.53
CA GLY A 194 19.07 6.29 -24.50
C GLY A 194 17.66 5.85 -24.88
N GLY A 195 17.05 4.94 -24.10
CA GLY A 195 15.72 4.40 -24.37
C GLY A 195 14.94 4.10 -23.08
N THR A 196 13.68 3.69 -23.24
CA THR A 196 12.82 3.33 -22.11
C THR A 196 13.30 2.04 -21.44
N PRO A 197 13.69 2.06 -20.15
CA PRO A 197 14.12 0.86 -19.45
C PRO A 197 12.99 -0.16 -19.27
N THR A 198 13.32 -1.44 -19.26
CA THR A 198 12.40 -2.49 -18.83
C THR A 198 12.40 -2.60 -17.30
N ASP A 199 11.29 -3.02 -16.69
CA ASP A 199 11.20 -3.17 -15.22
C ASP A 199 12.27 -4.11 -14.66
N ALA A 200 12.58 -5.20 -15.37
CA ALA A 200 13.65 -6.11 -14.99
C ALA A 200 15.03 -5.43 -15.03
N GLY A 201 15.28 -4.56 -16.02
CA GLY A 201 16.48 -3.75 -16.10
C GLY A 201 16.59 -2.74 -14.96
N VAL A 202 15.48 -2.06 -14.63
CA VAL A 202 15.44 -1.13 -13.50
C VAL A 202 15.69 -1.86 -12.19
N ALA A 203 15.09 -3.03 -11.96
CA ALA A 203 15.31 -3.82 -10.74
C ALA A 203 16.79 -4.21 -10.56
N ALA A 204 17.47 -4.62 -11.64
CA ALA A 204 18.91 -4.89 -11.61
C ALA A 204 19.74 -3.62 -11.32
N ALA A 205 19.36 -2.49 -11.92
CA ALA A 205 20.01 -1.21 -11.67
C ALA A 205 19.83 -0.74 -10.21
N VAL A 206 18.63 -0.88 -9.63
CA VAL A 206 18.35 -0.57 -8.22
C VAL A 206 19.25 -1.39 -7.29
N ALA A 207 19.42 -2.68 -7.56
CA ALA A 207 20.31 -3.54 -6.79
C ALA A 207 21.77 -3.05 -6.85
N ALA A 208 22.25 -2.66 -8.04
CA ALA A 208 23.59 -2.12 -8.23
C ALA A 208 23.77 -0.76 -7.51
N TRP A 209 22.77 0.12 -7.58
CA TRP A 209 22.76 1.40 -6.86
C TRP A 209 22.80 1.21 -5.34
N TRP A 210 22.00 0.29 -4.79
CA TRP A 210 22.04 0.00 -3.35
C TRP A 210 23.38 -0.60 -2.94
N GLN A 211 23.93 -1.56 -3.69
CA GLN A 211 25.23 -2.17 -3.38
C GLN A 211 26.36 -1.14 -3.36
N ALA A 212 26.40 -0.23 -4.33
CA ALA A 212 27.40 0.84 -4.38
C ALA A 212 27.28 1.85 -3.22
N ASN A 213 26.09 1.99 -2.62
CA ASN A 213 25.78 3.01 -1.62
C ASN A 213 25.29 2.45 -0.28
N ALA A 214 25.48 1.16 -0.02
CA ALA A 214 24.95 0.49 1.16
C ALA A 214 25.46 1.12 2.47
N ALA A 215 26.67 1.69 2.46
CA ALA A 215 27.23 2.42 3.58
C ALA A 215 26.50 3.73 3.91
N VAL A 216 25.88 4.38 2.90
CA VAL A 216 25.17 5.66 3.04
C VAL A 216 23.68 5.45 3.30
N ILE A 217 23.05 4.50 2.58
CA ILE A 217 21.62 4.19 2.69
C ILE A 217 21.33 3.39 3.96
N GLY A 218 22.23 2.46 4.31
CA GLY A 218 22.05 1.55 5.44
C GLY A 218 21.25 0.30 5.08
N PRO A 219 20.68 -0.39 6.09
CA PRO A 219 20.13 -1.73 5.93
C PRO A 219 18.77 -1.77 5.19
N ASP A 220 18.09 -0.63 5.05
CA ASP A 220 16.78 -0.53 4.41
C ASP A 220 16.88 0.29 3.10
N PRO A 221 16.83 -0.34 1.92
CA PRO A 221 16.95 0.35 0.63
C PRO A 221 15.74 1.25 0.31
N ASP A 222 14.63 1.08 1.01
CA ASP A 222 13.41 1.84 0.82
C ASP A 222 13.37 3.15 1.61
N LEU A 223 14.36 3.38 2.49
CA LEU A 223 14.49 4.58 3.31
C LEU A 223 15.63 5.46 2.81
N LEU A 224 15.31 6.34 1.86
CA LEU A 224 16.21 7.41 1.45
C LEU A 224 15.95 8.67 2.29
N LEU A 225 17.02 9.25 2.84
CA LEU A 225 16.96 10.48 3.61
C LEU A 225 17.39 11.66 2.74
N PRO A 226 16.63 12.76 2.71
CA PRO A 226 17.01 13.95 1.95
C PRO A 226 18.41 14.45 2.33
N GLY A 227 19.21 14.82 1.32
CA GLY A 227 20.60 15.25 1.47
C GLY A 227 21.64 14.12 1.42
N GLN A 228 21.23 12.85 1.39
CA GLN A 228 22.15 11.75 1.06
C GLN A 228 22.71 11.94 -0.36
N VAL A 229 24.01 11.75 -0.52
CA VAL A 229 24.67 11.78 -1.83
C VAL A 229 24.92 10.34 -2.27
N LEU A 230 24.24 9.91 -3.32
CA LEU A 230 24.38 8.57 -3.89
C LEU A 230 25.33 8.61 -5.09
N ARG A 231 26.22 7.63 -5.17
CA ARG A 231 27.18 7.46 -6.25
C ARG A 231 26.67 6.46 -7.27
N PRO A 232 26.84 6.73 -8.57
CA PRO A 232 26.41 5.79 -9.60
C PRO A 232 27.23 4.50 -9.50
N PRO A 233 26.62 3.33 -9.75
CA PRO A 233 27.37 2.08 -9.78
C PRO A 233 28.41 2.10 -10.92
N PRO A 234 29.55 1.40 -10.76
CA PRO A 234 30.55 1.30 -11.81
C PRO A 234 29.93 0.71 -13.09
N ALA A 235 30.34 1.20 -14.26
CA ALA A 235 29.94 0.62 -15.53
C ALA A 235 30.38 -0.85 -15.56
N SER A 236 29.44 -1.74 -15.89
CA SER A 236 29.68 -3.18 -16.04
C SER A 236 30.13 -3.51 -17.46
#